data_AF-A0A5B7C6B6-F1
#
_entry.id   AF-A0A5B7C6B6-F1
#
_cell.length_a   1.000
_cell.length_b   1.000
_cell.length_c   1.000
_cell.angle_alpha   90.00
_cell.angle_beta   90.00
_cell.angle_gamma   90.00
#
_symmetry.space_group_name_H-M   'P 1'
#
loop_
_entity.id
_entity.type
_entity.pdbx_description
1 polymer ?
#
loop_
_entity_poly.entity_id
_entity_poly.type
_entity_poly.pdbx_seq_one_letter_code
_entity_poly.pdbx_strand_id
1 'polypeptide(L)'
;CSSTSILSLWMVLPKIEGGLGFRDFRSFNLTLLAKQCWRLIKTPNSYWARMLKGMYFPNEDFMQARKGGSPSWVWASLLEGRNILAKGLRWQIQNAANVKFWEDSWVGTWVADLENFIS
;
A
#
# COMPACT_ATOMS: atom_id res chain seq x y z
N CYS A 1 23.61 -16.15 9.45
CA CYS A 1 23.15 -14.93 10.14
C CYS A 1 24.04 -13.69 9.97
N SER A 2 25.05 -13.70 9.09
CA SER A 2 25.94 -12.54 8.82
C SER A 2 25.60 -11.77 7.54
N SER A 3 24.86 -12.39 6.60
CA SER A 3 24.57 -11.78 5.27
C SER A 3 23.38 -10.80 5.28
N THR A 4 22.38 -11.02 6.14
CA THR A 4 21.18 -10.18 6.24
C THR A 4 21.47 -8.80 6.82
N SER A 5 22.41 -8.70 7.76
CA SER A 5 22.78 -7.43 8.41
C SER A 5 23.50 -6.46 7.45
N ILE A 6 24.30 -7.00 6.52
CA ILE A 6 25.03 -6.18 5.54
C ILE A 6 24.07 -5.66 4.47
N LEU A 7 23.18 -6.51 3.95
CA LEU A 7 22.16 -6.09 2.98
C LEU A 7 21.19 -5.06 3.58
N SER A 8 20.73 -5.26 4.83
CA SER A 8 19.88 -4.27 5.50
C SER A 8 20.57 -2.93 5.71
N LEU A 9 21.88 -2.95 6.00
CA LEU A 9 22.67 -1.73 6.14
C LEU A 9 22.83 -1.02 4.80
N TRP A 10 23.19 -1.74 3.73
CA TRP A 10 23.36 -1.20 2.38
C TRP A 10 22.10 -0.53 1.82
N MET A 11 20.92 -1.02 2.20
CA MET A 11 19.65 -0.42 1.81
C MET A 11 19.43 0.99 2.41
N VAL A 12 19.91 1.23 3.63
CA VAL A 12 19.68 2.47 4.38
C VAL A 12 20.84 3.46 4.21
N LEU A 13 22.04 2.99 3.84
CA LEU A 13 23.21 3.83 3.57
C LEU A 13 22.89 4.89 2.50
N PRO A 14 23.31 6.15 2.69
CA PRO A 14 23.11 7.20 1.71
C PRO A 14 23.86 6.87 0.41
N LYS A 15 23.34 7.38 -0.72
CA LYS A 15 23.93 7.13 -2.05
C LYS A 15 25.41 7.51 -2.15
N ILE A 16 25.84 8.50 -1.37
CA ILE A 16 27.23 8.95 -1.34
C ILE A 16 28.18 7.91 -0.73
N GLU A 17 27.65 7.01 0.10
CA GLU A 17 28.38 5.87 0.70
C GLU A 17 28.20 4.57 -0.10
N GLY A 18 27.68 4.66 -1.33
CA GLY A 18 27.43 3.51 -2.19
C GLY A 18 26.16 2.72 -1.87
N GLY A 19 25.35 3.20 -0.92
CA GLY A 19 24.06 2.59 -0.56
C GLY A 19 22.88 3.04 -1.43
N LEU A 20 21.70 2.48 -1.15
CA LEU A 20 20.48 2.77 -1.92
C LEU A 20 19.76 4.05 -1.44
N GLY A 21 20.01 4.48 -0.20
CA GLY A 21 19.51 5.71 0.39
C GLY A 21 18.05 5.66 0.86
N PHE A 22 17.49 4.49 1.15
CA PHE A 22 16.12 4.39 1.64
C PHE A 22 16.06 4.68 3.15
N ARG A 23 15.35 5.75 3.54
CA ARG A 23 15.10 6.09 4.96
C ARG A 23 14.29 5.02 5.69
N ASP A 24 13.25 4.49 5.03
CA ASP A 24 12.47 3.34 5.51
C ASP A 24 12.04 2.47 4.32
N PHE A 25 12.66 1.30 4.21
CA PHE A 25 12.39 0.32 3.16
C PHE A 25 10.98 -0.26 3.26
N ARG A 26 10.46 -0.44 4.47
CA ARG A 26 9.14 -1.04 4.68
C ARG A 26 8.06 -0.11 4.14
N SER A 27 8.12 1.17 4.48
CA SER A 27 7.20 2.18 3.95
C SER A 27 7.27 2.28 2.42
N PHE A 28 8.47 2.26 1.83
CA PHE A 28 8.62 2.32 0.38
C PHE A 28 8.00 1.10 -0.33
N ASN A 29 8.26 -0.10 0.19
CA ASN A 29 7.67 -1.34 -0.35
C ASN A 29 6.14 -1.30 -0.25
N LEU A 30 5.61 -0.88 0.90
CA LEU A 30 4.18 -0.71 1.11
C LEU A 30 3.54 0.30 0.14
N THR A 31 4.19 1.44 -0.12
CA THR A 31 3.75 2.40 -1.15
C THR A 31 3.77 1.79 -2.55
N LEU A 32 4.81 1.00 -2.87
CA LEU A 32 4.89 0.32 -4.16
C LEU A 32 3.76 -0.70 -4.33
N LEU A 33 3.47 -1.49 -3.30
CA LEU A 33 2.35 -2.44 -3.27
C LEU A 33 1.02 -1.71 -3.45
N ALA A 34 0.80 -0.59 -2.75
CA ALA A 34 -0.39 0.24 -2.94
C ALA A 34 -0.51 0.77 -4.38
N LYS A 35 0.60 1.18 -4.99
CA LYS A 35 0.64 1.61 -6.41
C LYS A 35 0.29 0.47 -7.37
N GLN A 36 0.76 -0.76 -7.11
CA GLN A 36 0.35 -1.92 -7.92
C GLN A 36 -1.13 -2.24 -7.73
N CYS A 37 -1.64 -2.19 -6.50
CA CYS A 37 -3.07 -2.35 -6.21
C CYS A 37 -3.91 -1.31 -6.96
N TRP A 38 -3.45 -0.05 -7.05
CA TRP A 38 -4.12 0.97 -7.84
C TRP A 38 -4.17 0.64 -9.33
N ARG A 39 -3.08 0.11 -9.89
CA ARG A 39 -3.04 -0.35 -11.29
C ARG A 39 -3.96 -1.54 -11.51
N LEU A 40 -4.07 -2.45 -10.54
CA LEU A 40 -5.01 -3.58 -10.60
C LEU A 40 -6.45 -3.10 -10.76
N ILE A 41 -6.81 -2.03 -10.03
CA ILE A 41 -8.15 -1.41 -10.09
C ILE A 41 -8.36 -0.63 -11.39
N LYS A 42 -7.37 0.19 -11.80
CA LYS A 42 -7.50 1.04 -13.01
C LYS A 42 -7.41 0.27 -14.32
N THR A 43 -6.70 -0.86 -14.36
CA THR A 43 -6.48 -1.66 -15.57
C THR A 43 -6.89 -3.13 -15.38
N PRO A 44 -8.20 -3.41 -15.17
CA PRO A 44 -8.68 -4.76 -14.89
C PRO A 44 -8.50 -5.73 -16.07
N ASN A 45 -8.33 -5.20 -17.30
CA ASN A 45 -8.17 -5.99 -18.52
C ASN A 45 -6.73 -6.48 -18.76
N SER A 46 -5.78 -6.07 -17.93
CA SER A 46 -4.40 -6.55 -18.03
C SER A 46 -4.32 -8.05 -17.68
N TYR A 47 -3.40 -8.78 -18.33
CA TYR A 47 -3.31 -10.24 -18.17
C TYR A 47 -3.12 -10.66 -16.71
N TRP A 48 -2.23 -9.96 -15.99
CA TRP A 48 -1.98 -10.22 -14.57
C TRP A 48 -3.20 -9.90 -13.70
N ALA A 49 -3.96 -8.85 -14.01
CA ALA A 49 -5.19 -8.53 -13.30
C ALA A 49 -6.26 -9.61 -13.47
N ARG A 50 -6.45 -10.09 -14.70
CA ARG A 50 -7.37 -11.19 -15.01
C ARG A 50 -6.96 -12.50 -14.33
N MET A 51 -5.66 -12.81 -14.34
CA MET A 51 -5.10 -13.97 -13.64
C MET A 51 -5.36 -13.89 -12.14
N LEU A 52 -5.05 -12.75 -11.50
CA LEU A 52 -5.31 -12.55 -10.07
C LEU A 52 -6.80 -12.65 -9.73
N LYS A 53 -7.67 -12.08 -10.58
CA LYS A 53 -9.11 -12.19 -10.42
C LYS A 53 -9.56 -13.65 -10.44
N GLY A 54 -9.15 -14.42 -11.45
CA GLY A 54 -9.50 -15.84 -11.55
C GLY A 54 -8.98 -16.69 -10.38
N MET A 55 -7.79 -16.36 -9.85
CA MET A 55 -7.16 -17.14 -8.78
C MET A 55 -7.70 -16.82 -7.38
N TYR A 56 -8.00 -15.54 -7.09
CA TYR A 56 -8.24 -15.10 -5.72
C TYR A 56 -9.60 -14.43 -5.48
N PHE A 57 -10.23 -13.86 -6.50
CA PHE A 57 -11.51 -13.14 -6.37
C PHE A 57 -12.36 -13.23 -7.64
N PRO A 58 -12.80 -14.44 -8.06
CA PRO A 58 -13.46 -14.62 -9.35
C PRO A 58 -14.80 -13.87 -9.43
N ASN A 59 -15.54 -13.86 -8.32
CA ASN A 59 -16.91 -13.34 -8.23
C ASN A 59 -17.02 -12.02 -7.45
N GLU A 60 -15.91 -11.48 -6.98
CA GLU A 60 -15.87 -10.28 -6.13
C GLU A 60 -14.97 -9.21 -6.77
N ASP A 61 -15.05 -7.99 -6.25
CA ASP A 61 -14.10 -6.93 -6.59
C ASP A 61 -12.83 -7.04 -5.75
N PHE A 62 -11.71 -6.54 -6.30
CA PHE A 62 -10.43 -6.55 -5.62
C PHE A 62 -10.47 -5.90 -4.21
N MET A 63 -11.31 -4.89 -4.02
CA MET A 63 -11.47 -4.23 -2.71
C MET A 63 -12.14 -5.12 -1.65
N GLN A 64 -12.98 -6.06 -2.07
CA GLN A 64 -13.69 -6.99 -1.18
C GLN A 64 -12.98 -8.33 -1.02
N ALA A 65 -12.02 -8.62 -1.90
CA ALA A 65 -11.29 -9.88 -1.93
C ALA A 65 -10.72 -10.28 -0.56
N ARG A 66 -10.83 -11.56 -0.21
CA ARG A 66 -10.37 -12.07 1.10
C ARG A 66 -9.00 -12.74 0.98
N LYS A 67 -8.29 -12.82 2.11
CA LYS A 67 -6.98 -13.49 2.20
C LYS A 67 -7.08 -15.00 1.94
N GLY A 68 -8.21 -15.63 2.30
CA GLY A 68 -8.37 -17.08 2.25
C GLY A 68 -7.52 -17.81 3.31
N GLY A 69 -7.59 -19.14 3.33
CA GLY A 69 -6.87 -19.96 4.32
C GLY A 69 -5.37 -20.11 4.06
N SER A 70 -4.97 -20.18 2.79
CA SER A 70 -3.56 -20.38 2.38
C SER A 70 -3.18 -19.44 1.22
N PRO A 71 -3.05 -18.13 1.48
CA PRO A 71 -2.64 -17.18 0.46
C PRO A 71 -1.18 -17.40 0.04
N SER A 72 -0.88 -17.12 -1.24
CA SER A 72 0.51 -16.92 -1.63
C SER A 72 1.10 -15.68 -0.93
N TRP A 73 2.41 -15.66 -0.74
CA TRP A 73 3.12 -14.50 -0.20
C TRP A 73 2.82 -13.22 -0.99
N VAL A 74 2.78 -13.32 -2.32
CA VAL A 74 2.46 -12.18 -3.21
C VAL A 74 1.05 -11.66 -2.95
N TRP A 75 0.07 -12.56 -2.80
CA TRP A 75 -1.31 -12.17 -2.52
C TRP A 75 -1.45 -11.51 -1.14
N ALA A 76 -0.79 -12.05 -0.11
CA ALA A 76 -0.77 -11.44 1.22
C ALA A 76 -0.19 -10.01 1.18
N SER A 77 0.94 -9.80 0.49
CA SER A 77 1.55 -8.48 0.33
C SER A 77 0.67 -7.51 -0.46
N LEU A 78 -0.02 -7.97 -1.50
CA LEU A 78 -0.99 -7.14 -2.23
C LEU A 78 -2.16 -6.72 -1.33
N LEU A 79 -2.65 -7.59 -0.45
CA LEU A 79 -3.70 -7.22 0.50
C LEU A 79 -3.22 -6.19 1.54
N GLU A 80 -1.96 -6.25 1.96
CA GLU A 80 -1.37 -5.19 2.80
C GLU A 80 -1.30 -3.85 2.07
N GLY A 81 -0.81 -3.86 0.82
CA GLY A 81 -0.82 -2.68 -0.05
C GLY A 81 -2.23 -2.12 -0.30
N ARG A 82 -3.23 -3.00 -0.44
CA ARG A 82 -4.64 -2.63 -0.57
C ARG A 82 -5.16 -1.89 0.65
N ASN A 83 -4.80 -2.34 1.86
CA ASN A 83 -5.24 -1.66 3.09
C ASN A 83 -4.71 -0.23 3.17
N ILE A 84 -3.48 0.01 2.71
CA ILE A 84 -2.88 1.34 2.64
C ILE A 84 -3.52 2.16 1.54
N LEU A 85 -3.74 1.55 0.37
CA LEU A 85 -4.46 2.20 -0.73
C LEU A 85 -5.87 2.61 -0.28
N ALA A 86 -6.61 1.76 0.43
CA ALA A 86 -7.94 2.07 0.94
C ALA A 86 -7.94 3.26 1.91
N LYS A 87 -6.91 3.36 2.78
CA LYS A 87 -6.70 4.55 3.61
C LYS A 87 -6.47 5.78 2.74
N GLY A 88 -5.56 5.71 1.75
CA GLY A 88 -5.24 6.83 0.86
C GLY A 88 -6.36 7.24 -0.11
N LEU A 89 -7.21 6.31 -0.54
CA LEU A 89 -8.34 6.58 -1.43
C LEU A 89 -9.43 7.40 -0.75
N ARG A 90 -9.61 7.25 0.58
CA ARG A 90 -10.47 8.14 1.36
C ARG A 90 -9.98 9.60 1.31
N TRP A 91 -8.68 9.82 1.15
CA TRP A 91 -8.08 11.16 1.04
C TRP A 91 -8.09 11.74 -0.38
N GLN A 92 -8.17 10.91 -1.42
CA GLN A 92 -8.18 11.33 -2.83
C GLN A 92 -9.58 11.09 -3.42
N ILE A 93 -10.54 11.89 -2.97
CA ILE A 93 -11.82 12.06 -3.66
C ILE A 93 -11.53 12.53 -5.09
N GLN A 94 -11.70 11.64 -6.06
CA GLN A 94 -11.55 11.94 -7.49
C GLN A 94 -12.88 11.70 -8.19
N ASN A 95 -13.85 12.57 -7.90
CA ASN A 95 -14.93 13.07 -8.78
C ASN A 95 -16.04 13.69 -7.89
N ALA A 96 -16.26 15.00 -7.98
CA ALA A 96 -17.17 15.77 -7.11
C ALA A 96 -18.67 15.43 -7.29
N ALA A 97 -19.03 14.55 -8.24
CA ALA A 97 -20.41 14.22 -8.55
C ALA A 97 -21.07 13.17 -7.61
N ASN A 98 -20.30 12.43 -6.81
CA ASN A 98 -20.80 11.34 -5.95
C ASN A 98 -20.29 11.44 -4.50
N VAL A 99 -19.95 12.64 -4.07
CA VAL A 99 -19.39 12.91 -2.74
C VAL A 99 -20.52 13.29 -1.80
N LYS A 100 -20.74 12.48 -0.76
CA LYS A 100 -21.57 12.89 0.36
C LYS A 100 -20.70 13.67 1.34
N PHE A 101 -20.67 14.98 1.15
CA PHE A 101 -19.87 15.93 1.93
C PHE A 101 -19.95 15.75 3.46
N TRP A 102 -21.03 15.18 4.00
CA TRP A 102 -21.22 15.03 5.45
C TRP A 102 -20.91 13.63 6.01
N GLU A 103 -20.77 12.61 5.16
CA GLU A 103 -20.51 11.22 5.60
C GLU A 103 -19.04 10.81 5.47
N ASP A 104 -18.25 11.53 4.66
CA ASP A 104 -16.83 11.27 4.48
C ASP A 104 -15.99 11.95 5.60
N SER A 105 -15.03 11.21 6.15
CA SER A 105 -14.10 11.71 7.17
C SER A 105 -13.01 12.56 6.52
N TRP A 106 -13.27 13.85 6.36
CA TRP A 106 -12.40 14.82 5.66
C TRP A 106 -11.08 15.14 6.34
N VAL A 107 -10.96 14.88 7.64
CA VAL A 107 -9.76 15.19 8.41
C VAL A 107 -9.34 13.93 9.16
N GLY A 108 -8.33 13.22 8.65
CA GLY A 108 -7.50 12.45 9.56
C GLY A 108 -6.81 13.46 10.47
N THR A 109 -7.12 13.39 11.76
CA THR A 109 -6.58 14.24 12.81
C THR A 109 -5.06 14.15 12.82
N TRP A 110 -4.39 15.03 12.08
CA TRP A 110 -2.94 15.27 12.11
C TRP A 110 -2.55 16.26 13.23
N VAL A 111 -3.33 16.31 14.32
CA VAL A 111 -3.09 17.22 15.45
C VAL A 111 -3.27 16.47 16.78
N ALA A 112 -2.48 15.41 16.98
CA ALA A 112 -2.28 14.83 18.31
C ALA A 112 -0.81 14.51 18.64
N ASP A 113 0.11 14.52 17.65
CA ASP A 113 1.50 14.12 17.89
C ASP A 113 2.51 15.27 17.95
N LEU A 114 2.12 16.53 17.74
CA LEU A 114 3.05 17.68 17.82
C LEU A 114 3.08 18.41 19.17
N GLU A 115 2.18 18.10 20.11
CA GLU A 115 2.27 18.66 21.48
C GLU A 115 3.16 17.83 22.41
N ASN A 116 3.59 16.63 22.01
CA ASN A 116 4.51 15.79 22.80
C ASN A 116 6.00 15.99 22.45
N PHE A 117 6.35 16.98 21.63
CA PHE A 117 7.75 17.26 21.25
C PHE A 117 8.32 18.56 21.84
N ILE A 118 7.53 19.33 22.59
CA ILE A 118 8.01 20.50 23.36
C ILE A 118 7.44 20.48 24.79
N SER A 119 7.63 19.36 25.49
CA SER A 119 7.70 19.33 26.96
C SER A 119 8.82 18.39 27.40
#